data_AF-A0A1W9JA80-F1
#
_entry.id   AF-A0A1W9JA80-F1
#
_cell.length_a   1.000
_cell.length_b   1.000
_cell.length_c   1.000
_cell.angle_alpha   90.00
_cell.angle_beta   90.00
_cell.angle_gamma   90.00
#
_symmetry.space_group_name_H-M   'P 1'
#
loop_
_entity.id
_entity.type
_entity.pdbx_description
1 polymer ?
#
loop_
_entity_poly.entity_id
_entity_poly.type
_entity_poly.pdbx_seq_one_letter_code
_entity_poly.pdbx_strand_id
1 'polypeptide(L)'
;MIKATGSIKSKKLIFISHANPNDNDFTAWLSARLASDGYEVWSDLTHLVGGEVFWKDIDESLRQYTIKFISVLSPVSLTKRGFQKELSVADSIEAKGDLGDFIIPVRIGEIPYDEIPIHIHNKNVIDFTKGWHLGLARLLEKLEKDQVPRHQSTENVLSNWAKNFLELDKLLERKNEEVMSNWLPILEVPAAIKISYFESAPKNIEPLKIQWPCRQVDRYIISFADAKDFNTLDAPSALKKLSAIETTSFLQSGSNNLPQLSYQDRSNIVTDLIRQSWERFAAKEGLLGFALANNKLCWYRSKAESKIERTKFIDALGNSGSRALLGESKKLKAFWHFAIEAVPTVGKTSRFTLLPHVVFTSDGVTPIGDSAQMHRLRRRFCKSWWQDRWRDLSSAYLSELAKGEERITIPVSPNRNIEIEAFPLTYMASVKILENKIKDTAVEDLEDADLLFDDKDDSYLYQLEEEEEQ
;
A
#
# COMPACT_ATOMS: atom_id res chain seq x y z
N MET A 1 41.46 21.94 -7.46
CA MET A 1 42.54 20.95 -7.66
C MET A 1 42.96 20.42 -6.30
N ILE A 2 42.50 19.22 -5.93
CA ILE A 2 42.89 18.57 -4.68
C ILE A 2 44.25 17.90 -4.94
N LYS A 3 45.26 18.25 -4.12
CA LYS A 3 46.56 17.59 -4.13
C LYS A 3 46.38 16.16 -3.61
N ALA A 4 46.72 15.18 -4.43
CA ALA A 4 46.73 13.78 -4.05
C ALA A 4 47.86 13.49 -3.05
N THR A 5 47.54 13.43 -1.76
CA THR A 5 48.35 12.76 -0.73
C THR A 5 47.79 11.36 -0.51
N GLY A 6 48.65 10.35 -0.59
CA GLY A 6 48.32 8.93 -0.80
C GLY A 6 47.66 8.16 0.35
N SER A 7 46.82 8.80 1.19
CA SER A 7 46.10 8.14 2.29
C SER A 7 44.58 8.02 2.09
N ILE A 8 43.99 8.70 1.10
CA ILE A 8 42.52 8.76 0.92
C ILE A 8 41.96 7.50 0.22
N LYS A 9 42.82 6.69 -0.42
CA LYS A 9 42.40 5.59 -1.31
C LYS A 9 41.72 4.37 -0.64
N SER A 10 41.54 4.32 0.68
CA SER A 10 40.91 3.17 1.36
C SER A 10 39.57 3.46 2.05
N LYS A 11 39.16 4.73 2.21
CA LYS A 11 37.92 5.08 2.92
C LYS A 11 36.71 4.94 2.00
N LYS A 12 35.70 4.18 2.43
CA LYS A 12 34.48 3.88 1.65
C LYS A 12 33.20 3.96 2.48
N LEU A 13 33.32 3.95 3.80
CA LEU A 13 32.21 3.79 4.72
C LEU A 13 31.42 5.08 4.94
N ILE A 14 30.10 5.02 4.86
CA ILE A 14 29.20 6.07 5.32
C ILE A 14 28.80 5.73 6.76
N PHE A 15 29.15 6.60 7.70
CA PHE A 15 28.79 6.44 9.10
C PHE A 15 27.53 7.25 9.41
N ILE A 16 26.52 6.64 10.05
CA ILE A 16 25.29 7.32 10.46
C ILE A 16 25.23 7.42 11.98
N SER A 17 25.40 8.64 12.48
CA SER A 17 25.27 8.98 13.90
C SER A 17 23.85 9.45 14.21
N HIS A 18 23.24 8.88 15.24
CA HIS A 18 21.82 9.05 15.58
C HIS A 18 21.57 8.88 17.09
N ALA A 19 20.38 9.25 17.57
CA ALA A 19 20.02 9.10 18.98
C ALA A 19 19.44 7.71 19.29
N ASN A 20 20.26 6.73 19.68
CA ASN A 20 19.76 5.41 20.08
C ASN A 20 19.00 5.46 21.44
N PRO A 21 17.72 5.01 21.57
CA PRO A 21 16.92 4.30 20.58
C PRO A 21 15.93 5.14 19.75
N ASN A 22 15.73 6.41 20.10
CA ASN A 22 14.71 7.28 19.53
C ASN A 22 14.75 7.47 18.01
N ASP A 23 15.94 7.44 17.40
CA ASP A 23 16.11 7.65 15.95
C ASP A 23 16.36 6.33 15.20
N ASN A 24 16.12 5.17 15.84
CA ASN A 24 16.53 3.88 15.31
C ASN A 24 15.80 3.51 14.02
N ASP A 25 14.48 3.71 13.97
CA ASP A 25 13.66 3.36 12.80
C ASP A 25 14.08 4.15 11.56
N PHE A 26 14.33 5.46 11.73
CA PHE A 26 14.83 6.31 10.65
C PHE A 26 16.23 5.85 10.20
N THR A 27 17.10 5.55 11.15
CA THR A 27 18.48 5.14 10.86
C THR A 27 18.54 3.80 10.15
N ALA A 28 17.73 2.83 10.58
CA ALA A 28 17.58 1.54 9.93
C ALA A 28 17.05 1.70 8.50
N TRP A 29 15.98 2.48 8.32
CA TRP A 29 15.42 2.79 7.00
C TRP A 29 16.45 3.45 6.07
N LEU A 30 17.16 4.47 6.56
CA LEU A 30 18.15 5.20 5.77
C LEU A 30 19.33 4.29 5.39
N SER A 31 19.80 3.47 6.34
CA SER A 31 20.84 2.49 6.10
C SER A 31 20.43 1.51 4.99
N ALA A 32 19.20 1.00 5.02
CA ALA A 32 18.65 0.12 4.00
C ALA A 32 18.67 0.76 2.61
N ARG A 33 18.26 2.03 2.53
CA ARG A 33 18.16 2.78 1.26
C ARG A 33 19.53 3.07 0.68
N LEU A 34 20.48 3.53 1.50
CA LEU A 34 21.84 3.78 1.04
C LEU A 34 22.54 2.47 0.63
N ALA A 35 22.33 1.37 1.37
CA ALA A 35 22.81 0.05 0.98
C ALA A 35 22.19 -0.45 -0.34
N SER A 36 20.91 -0.14 -0.60
CA SER A 36 20.23 -0.41 -1.89
C SER A 36 20.94 0.22 -3.07
N ASP A 37 21.41 1.45 -2.88
CA ASP A 37 22.10 2.23 -3.89
C ASP A 37 23.60 1.88 -3.99
N GLY A 38 24.03 0.83 -3.27
CA GLY A 38 25.37 0.26 -3.34
C GLY A 38 26.38 0.91 -2.42
N TYR A 39 25.97 1.74 -1.46
CA TYR A 39 26.89 2.33 -0.47
C TYR A 39 27.19 1.38 0.68
N GLU A 40 28.42 1.47 1.20
CA GLU A 40 28.83 0.79 2.42
C GLU A 40 28.42 1.65 3.63
N VAL A 41 27.58 1.13 4.52
CA VAL A 41 26.96 1.92 5.60
C VAL A 41 27.20 1.27 6.96
N TRP A 42 27.48 2.10 7.97
CA TRP A 42 27.64 1.70 9.36
C TRP A 42 26.80 2.58 10.28
N SER A 43 26.19 1.95 11.29
CA SER A 43 25.49 2.58 12.41
C SER A 43 25.54 1.65 13.62
N ASP A 44 25.29 2.17 14.82
CA ASP A 44 25.21 1.38 16.06
C ASP A 44 24.15 0.25 16.02
N LEU A 45 23.19 0.31 15.10
CA LEU A 45 22.13 -0.69 14.95
C LEU A 45 22.50 -1.80 13.98
N THR A 46 23.25 -1.44 12.95
CA THR A 46 23.63 -2.34 11.86
C THR A 46 24.96 -2.99 12.19
N HIS A 47 24.97 -3.85 13.20
CA HIS A 47 26.12 -4.72 13.44
C HIS A 47 26.26 -5.72 12.28
N LEU A 48 27.16 -5.41 11.35
CA LEU A 48 27.75 -6.26 10.29
C LEU A 48 26.88 -6.56 9.04
N VAL A 49 27.42 -6.12 7.90
CA VAL A 49 27.33 -6.85 6.61
C VAL A 49 28.41 -7.93 6.67
N GLY A 50 28.04 -9.21 6.54
CA GLY A 50 28.95 -10.33 6.79
C GLY A 50 30.14 -10.41 5.81
N GLY A 51 31.33 -10.72 6.34
CA GLY A 51 32.55 -11.05 5.58
C GLY A 51 33.84 -10.33 6.00
N GLU A 52 33.76 -9.26 6.78
CA GLU A 52 34.92 -8.39 7.08
C GLU A 52 35.30 -8.33 8.58
N VAL A 53 36.51 -7.81 8.81
CA VAL A 53 37.16 -7.69 10.13
C VAL A 53 36.29 -6.84 11.04
N PHE A 54 35.93 -7.43 12.18
CA PHE A 54 35.18 -6.79 13.26
C PHE A 54 35.93 -5.55 13.76
N TRP A 55 35.44 -4.35 13.44
CA TRP A 55 35.94 -3.10 14.00
C TRP A 55 35.44 -3.00 15.45
N LYS A 56 36.35 -3.14 16.41
CA LYS A 56 36.00 -3.25 17.84
C LYS A 56 35.65 -1.89 18.47
N ASP A 57 35.90 -0.78 17.78
CA ASP A 57 35.79 0.57 18.35
C ASP A 57 35.15 1.56 17.35
N ILE A 58 34.13 2.29 17.83
CA ILE A 58 33.44 3.36 17.08
C ILE A 58 34.43 4.43 16.61
N ASP A 59 35.40 4.79 17.47
CA ASP A 59 36.42 5.80 17.14
C ASP A 59 37.35 5.30 16.02
N GLU A 60 37.67 4.00 16.00
CA GLU A 60 38.46 3.38 14.94
C GLU A 60 37.71 3.38 13.60
N SER A 61 36.44 2.95 13.60
CA SER A 61 35.56 2.98 12.42
C SER A 61 35.44 4.37 11.81
N LEU A 62 35.21 5.37 12.67
CA LEU A 62 35.07 6.76 12.27
C LEU A 62 36.36 7.35 11.69
N ARG A 63 37.52 7.06 12.31
CA ARG A 63 38.81 7.63 11.88
C ARG A 63 39.40 6.95 10.66
N GLN A 64 39.32 5.62 10.56
CA GLN A 64 40.10 4.86 9.59
C GLN A 64 39.31 4.53 8.31
N TYR A 65 37.99 4.30 8.40
CA TYR A 65 37.19 3.76 7.29
C TYR A 65 36.16 4.73 6.72
N THR A 66 35.71 5.69 7.54
CA THR A 66 34.61 6.60 7.18
C THR A 66 35.05 7.64 6.16
N ILE A 67 34.32 7.71 5.04
CA ILE A 67 34.45 8.74 3.99
C ILE A 67 33.43 9.87 4.16
N LYS A 68 32.24 9.57 4.68
CA LYS A 68 31.18 10.54 4.98
C LYS A 68 30.52 10.22 6.31
N PHE A 69 30.23 11.27 7.08
CA PHE A 69 29.55 11.19 8.36
C PHE A 69 28.19 11.87 8.26
N ILE A 70 27.13 11.07 8.31
CA ILE A 70 25.75 11.56 8.33
C ILE A 70 25.35 11.78 9.79
N SER A 71 25.00 13.01 10.12
CA SER A 71 24.55 13.39 11.46
C SER A 71 23.03 13.56 11.46
N VAL A 72 22.32 12.63 12.12
CA VAL A 72 20.86 12.66 12.22
C VAL A 72 20.44 13.60 13.35
N LEU A 73 19.79 14.70 12.96
CA LEU A 73 19.32 15.75 13.84
C LEU A 73 17.85 15.54 14.17
N SER A 74 17.59 15.17 15.42
CA SER A 74 16.27 15.18 16.08
C SER A 74 16.37 16.02 17.36
N PRO A 75 15.26 16.54 17.92
CA PRO A 75 15.28 17.25 19.20
C PRO A 75 15.96 16.44 20.31
N VAL A 76 15.82 15.11 20.26
CA VAL A 76 16.41 14.19 21.22
C VAL A 76 17.91 13.99 20.97
N SER A 77 18.37 13.94 19.70
CA SER A 77 19.78 13.68 19.38
C SER A 77 20.72 14.76 19.92
N LEU A 78 20.27 16.02 19.93
CA LEU A 78 21.03 17.15 20.45
C LEU A 78 21.39 17.03 21.93
N THR A 79 20.58 16.33 22.71
CA THR A 79 20.79 16.16 24.17
C THR A 79 21.61 14.93 24.53
N LYS A 80 21.83 14.00 23.58
CA LYS A 80 22.53 12.74 23.87
C LYS A 80 24.04 12.90 23.84
N ARG A 81 24.67 12.48 24.94
CA ARG A 81 26.13 12.52 25.11
C ARG A 81 26.88 11.66 24.10
N GLY A 82 26.31 10.53 23.66
CA GLY A 82 26.91 9.66 22.62
C GLY A 82 27.03 10.38 21.28
N PHE A 83 25.90 10.91 20.79
CA PHE A 83 25.82 11.73 19.58
C PHE A 83 26.78 12.92 19.60
N GLN A 84 26.82 13.69 20.71
CA GLN A 84 27.73 14.83 20.84
C GLN A 84 29.22 14.43 20.77
N LYS A 85 29.58 13.28 21.36
CA LYS A 85 30.95 12.77 21.30
C LYS A 85 31.32 12.39 19.87
N GLU A 86 30.48 11.63 19.18
CA GLU A 86 30.72 11.23 17.78
C GLU A 86 30.83 12.45 16.87
N LEU A 87 29.94 13.43 17.03
CA LEU A 87 29.99 14.68 16.28
C LEU A 87 31.28 15.45 16.52
N SER A 88 31.77 15.51 17.77
CA SER A 88 33.05 16.16 18.11
C SER A 88 34.25 15.45 17.46
N VAL A 89 34.22 14.12 17.39
CA VAL A 89 35.27 13.36 16.68
C VAL A 89 35.19 13.63 15.18
N ALA A 90 33.99 13.65 14.59
CA ALA A 90 33.79 13.94 13.19
C ALA A 90 34.26 15.35 12.81
N ASP A 91 33.97 16.35 13.65
CA ASP A 91 34.46 17.74 13.50
C ASP A 91 35.99 17.80 13.52
N SER A 92 36.63 17.06 14.44
CA SER A 92 38.08 16.95 14.51
C SER A 92 38.72 16.28 13.27
N ILE A 93 37.99 15.40 12.59
CA ILE A 93 38.43 14.78 11.32
C ILE A 93 38.27 15.77 10.18
N GLU A 94 37.12 16.45 10.10
CA GLU A 94 36.84 17.42 9.06
C GLU A 94 37.79 18.61 9.09
N ALA A 95 38.17 19.09 10.28
CA ALA A 95 39.13 20.16 10.49
C ALA A 95 40.52 19.89 9.89
N LYS A 96 40.88 18.61 9.64
CA LYS A 96 42.13 18.25 8.96
C LYS A 96 42.10 18.55 7.46
N GLY A 97 40.91 18.71 6.88
CA GLY A 97 40.71 19.14 5.49
C GLY A 97 40.94 18.07 4.42
N ASP A 98 41.24 16.83 4.81
CA ASP A 98 41.54 15.73 3.88
C ASP A 98 40.28 15.17 3.17
N LEU A 99 39.11 15.35 3.77
CA LEU A 99 37.82 14.86 3.29
C LEU A 99 36.87 16.06 3.16
N GLY A 100 36.67 16.55 1.94
CA GLY A 100 35.76 17.68 1.68
C GLY A 100 34.32 17.33 2.06
N ASP A 101 33.59 18.27 2.66
CA ASP A 101 32.21 18.11 3.15
C ASP A 101 31.98 16.78 3.88
N PHE A 102 32.84 16.46 4.86
CA PHE A 102 32.84 15.18 5.57
C PHE A 102 31.56 14.98 6.38
N ILE A 103 31.11 16.03 7.09
CA ILE A 103 29.88 15.99 7.90
C ILE A 103 28.70 16.46 7.04
N ILE A 104 27.68 15.61 6.93
CA ILE A 104 26.40 15.87 6.25
C ILE A 104 25.27 15.86 7.29
N PRO A 105 24.76 17.03 7.71
CA PRO A 105 23.65 17.10 8.64
C PRO A 105 22.31 16.78 7.96
N VAL A 106 21.54 15.89 8.56
CA VAL A 106 20.22 15.44 8.11
C VAL A 106 19.19 15.72 9.20
N ARG A 107 18.18 16.54 8.92
CA ARG A 107 17.14 16.92 9.88
C ARG A 107 15.89 16.06 9.74
N ILE A 108 15.47 15.40 10.82
CA ILE A 108 14.30 14.51 10.85
C ILE A 108 13.18 14.99 11.79
N GLY A 109 13.42 16.02 12.59
CA GLY A 109 12.41 16.65 13.44
C GLY A 109 12.49 18.17 13.40
N GLU A 110 11.52 18.83 14.01
CA GLU A 110 11.52 20.29 14.12
C GLU A 110 12.59 20.73 15.11
N ILE A 111 13.66 21.31 14.58
CA ILE A 111 14.77 21.86 15.35
C ILE A 111 14.93 23.31 14.92
N PRO A 112 14.75 24.28 15.85
CA PRO A 112 15.08 25.67 15.62
C PRO A 112 16.54 25.81 15.15
N TYR A 113 16.80 26.67 14.15
CA TYR A 113 18.14 26.80 13.57
C TYR A 113 19.22 27.23 14.57
N ASP A 114 18.82 27.92 15.64
CA ASP A 114 19.65 28.35 16.76
C ASP A 114 20.00 27.22 17.76
N GLU A 115 19.29 26.09 17.72
CA GLU A 115 19.60 24.89 18.51
C GLU A 115 20.55 23.93 17.79
N ILE A 116 20.85 24.20 16.50
CA ILE A 116 21.79 23.38 15.73
C ILE A 116 23.21 23.54 16.32
N PRO A 117 23.92 22.44 16.63
CA PRO A 117 25.26 22.49 17.21
C PRO A 117 26.23 23.36 16.42
N ILE A 118 27.09 24.10 17.12
CA ILE A 118 28.06 25.01 16.51
C ILE A 118 29.05 24.32 15.56
N HIS A 119 29.22 23.01 15.67
CA HIS A 119 30.05 22.24 14.72
C HIS A 119 29.41 22.12 13.33
N ILE A 120 28.09 22.29 13.22
CA ILE A 120 27.33 22.09 11.98
C ILE A 120 26.42 23.27 11.58
N HIS A 121 26.35 24.34 12.38
CA HIS A 121 25.53 25.53 12.12
C HIS A 121 25.80 26.23 10.77
N ASN A 122 27.04 26.17 10.27
CA ASN A 122 27.43 26.78 8.99
C ASN A 122 27.28 25.84 7.78
N LYS A 123 26.70 24.65 7.97
CA LYS A 123 26.54 23.65 6.92
C LYS A 123 25.13 23.66 6.36
N ASN A 124 25.02 23.28 5.08
CA ASN A 124 23.71 23.08 4.48
C ASN A 124 23.08 21.80 5.02
N VAL A 125 21.93 21.92 5.68
CA VAL A 125 21.18 20.81 6.29
C VAL A 125 20.22 20.21 5.28
N ILE A 126 20.27 18.89 5.12
CA ILE A 126 19.31 18.16 4.29
C ILE A 126 18.07 17.88 5.12
N ASP A 127 16.95 18.46 4.71
CA ASP A 127 15.69 18.40 5.44
C ASP A 127 14.83 17.20 4.99
N PHE A 128 14.50 16.31 5.92
CA PHE A 128 13.60 15.17 5.71
C PHE A 128 12.18 15.42 6.25
N THR A 129 11.95 16.53 6.96
CA THR A 129 10.63 16.85 7.56
C THR A 129 9.55 17.14 6.51
N LYS A 130 9.94 17.68 5.35
CA LYS A 130 9.03 17.98 4.22
C LYS A 130 8.72 16.77 3.33
N GLY A 131 9.22 15.59 3.68
CA GLY A 131 9.08 14.37 2.90
C GLY A 131 10.39 13.60 2.79
N TRP A 132 10.37 12.34 3.21
CA TRP A 132 11.54 11.46 3.23
C TRP A 132 12.18 11.26 1.85
N HIS A 133 11.38 11.27 0.78
CA HIS A 133 11.84 11.07 -0.59
C HIS A 133 12.64 12.28 -1.12
N LEU A 134 12.24 13.50 -0.76
CA LEU A 134 12.95 14.73 -1.12
C LEU A 134 14.30 14.82 -0.40
N GLY A 135 14.31 14.49 0.89
CA GLY A 135 15.53 14.42 1.69
C GLY A 135 16.50 13.38 1.14
N LEU A 136 16.01 12.17 0.84
CA LEU A 136 16.81 11.08 0.29
C LEU A 136 17.40 11.44 -1.08
N ALA A 137 16.61 12.02 -1.99
CA ALA A 137 17.08 12.43 -3.31
C ALA A 137 18.25 13.43 -3.22
N ARG A 138 18.14 14.44 -2.33
CA ARG A 138 19.21 15.43 -2.09
C ARG A 138 20.46 14.81 -1.47
N LEU A 139 20.28 13.86 -0.55
CA LEU A 139 21.38 13.13 0.06
C LEU A 139 22.12 12.28 -0.97
N LEU A 140 21.41 11.55 -1.83
CA LEU A 140 21.99 10.75 -2.90
C LEU A 140 22.73 11.63 -3.91
N GLU A 141 22.13 12.74 -4.35
CA GLU A 141 22.78 13.71 -5.25
C GLU A 141 24.09 14.24 -4.64
N LYS A 142 24.08 14.54 -3.33
CA LYS A 142 25.29 14.98 -2.61
C LYS A 142 26.37 13.90 -2.59
N LEU A 143 26.01 12.66 -2.26
CA LEU A 143 26.95 11.53 -2.23
C LEU A 143 27.52 11.21 -3.62
N GLU A 144 26.73 11.36 -4.69
CA GLU A 144 27.19 11.22 -6.08
C GLU A 144 28.17 12.33 -6.47
N LYS A 145 27.81 13.59 -6.18
CA LYS A 145 28.65 14.76 -6.45
C LYS A 145 30.02 14.66 -5.75
N ASP A 146 30.02 14.10 -4.54
CA ASP A 146 31.22 13.87 -3.74
C ASP A 146 31.99 12.60 -4.13
N GLN A 147 31.52 11.88 -5.16
CA GLN A 147 32.14 10.66 -5.69
C GLN A 147 32.34 9.58 -4.63
N VAL A 148 31.37 9.44 -3.71
CA VAL A 148 31.40 8.39 -2.69
C VAL A 148 31.32 7.02 -3.39
N PRO A 149 32.25 6.08 -3.11
CA PRO A 149 32.30 4.79 -3.79
C PRO A 149 31.00 3.98 -3.64
N ARG A 150 30.55 3.34 -4.72
CA ARG A 150 29.44 2.39 -4.76
C ARG A 150 29.93 1.01 -5.22
N HIS A 151 29.34 -0.05 -4.69
CA HIS A 151 29.52 -1.40 -5.22
C HIS A 151 28.70 -1.59 -6.50
N GLN A 152 29.28 -2.21 -7.53
CA GLN A 152 28.61 -2.47 -8.82
C GLN A 152 27.57 -3.61 -8.77
N SER A 153 27.50 -4.38 -7.70
CA SER A 153 26.55 -5.48 -7.52
C SER A 153 25.57 -5.16 -6.38
N THR A 154 24.37 -4.73 -6.74
CA THR A 154 23.26 -4.41 -5.82
C THR A 154 22.44 -5.64 -5.43
N GLU A 155 22.53 -6.74 -6.19
CA GLU A 155 21.67 -7.93 -6.03
C GLU A 155 21.84 -8.65 -4.68
N ASN A 156 23.01 -8.57 -4.06
CA ASN A 156 23.30 -9.27 -2.80
C ASN A 156 23.30 -8.38 -1.54
N VAL A 157 23.49 -7.06 -1.66
CA VAL A 157 23.70 -6.18 -0.50
C VAL A 157 22.40 -5.92 0.26
N LEU A 158 21.31 -5.58 -0.44
CA LEU A 158 20.01 -5.36 0.19
C LEU A 158 19.44 -6.65 0.80
N SER A 159 19.61 -7.76 0.07
CA SER A 159 19.22 -9.10 0.49
C SER A 159 19.97 -9.51 1.76
N ASN A 160 21.27 -9.24 1.85
CA ASN A 160 22.08 -9.58 3.03
C ASN A 160 21.83 -8.61 4.20
N TRP A 161 21.62 -7.32 3.93
CA TRP A 161 21.24 -6.33 4.94
C TRP A 161 19.89 -6.69 5.56
N ALA A 162 18.86 -6.95 4.75
CA ALA A 162 17.56 -7.36 5.24
C ALA A 162 17.62 -8.70 5.98
N LYS A 163 18.40 -9.67 5.50
CA LYS A 163 18.63 -10.94 6.21
C LYS A 163 19.27 -10.78 7.57
N ASN A 164 20.24 -9.89 7.71
CA ASN A 164 20.95 -9.67 8.98
C ASN A 164 20.11 -8.82 9.94
N PHE A 165 19.50 -7.73 9.46
CA PHE A 165 18.73 -6.79 10.27
C PHE A 165 17.42 -7.39 10.80
N LEU A 166 16.67 -8.09 9.95
CA LEU A 166 15.42 -8.76 10.35
C LEU A 166 15.67 -10.20 10.83
N GLU A 167 16.93 -10.62 10.95
CA GLU A 167 17.31 -12.01 11.18
C GLU A 167 16.57 -13.01 10.28
N LEU A 168 16.28 -12.64 9.01
CA LEU A 168 15.42 -13.43 8.11
C LEU A 168 15.96 -14.85 7.93
N ASP A 169 17.26 -15.08 7.99
CA ASP A 169 17.82 -16.43 7.91
C ASP A 169 17.40 -17.31 9.10
N LYS A 170 17.02 -16.72 10.25
CA LYS A 170 16.41 -17.43 11.38
C LYS A 170 14.90 -17.61 11.22
N LEU A 171 14.24 -16.70 10.50
CA LEU A 171 12.78 -16.65 10.29
C LEU A 171 12.31 -17.33 8.99
N LEU A 172 13.19 -17.60 8.03
CA LEU A 172 12.87 -18.19 6.74
C LEU A 172 13.39 -19.62 6.64
N GLU A 173 12.52 -20.53 6.21
CA GLU A 173 12.88 -21.88 5.82
C GLU A 173 12.76 -22.01 4.30
N ARG A 174 13.75 -22.61 3.63
CA ARG A 174 13.65 -22.98 2.21
C ARG A 174 12.76 -24.21 2.06
N LYS A 175 11.47 -23.98 2.23
CA LYS A 175 10.43 -24.99 2.15
C LYS A 175 9.29 -24.41 1.32
N ASN A 176 8.77 -25.23 0.42
CA ASN A 176 7.61 -24.86 -0.37
C ASN A 176 6.41 -24.64 0.56
N GLU A 177 5.80 -23.46 0.45
CA GLU A 177 4.60 -23.09 1.19
C GLU A 177 3.53 -22.62 0.21
N GLU A 178 2.33 -23.17 0.36
CA GLU A 178 1.18 -22.70 -0.38
C GLU A 178 0.67 -21.40 0.27
N VAL A 179 0.57 -20.34 -0.52
CA VAL A 179 0.15 -19.01 -0.09
C VAL A 179 -1.11 -18.59 -0.84
N MET A 180 -1.99 -17.89 -0.14
CA MET A 180 -3.24 -17.40 -0.69
C MET A 180 -3.09 -15.97 -1.21
N SER A 181 -3.63 -15.70 -2.39
CA SER A 181 -3.72 -14.34 -2.93
C SER A 181 -5.01 -13.64 -2.51
N ASN A 182 -5.16 -12.37 -2.88
CA ASN A 182 -6.43 -11.66 -2.86
C ASN A 182 -7.09 -11.61 -4.26
N TRP A 183 -6.74 -12.55 -5.15
CA TRP A 183 -7.23 -12.60 -6.52
C TRP A 183 -8.30 -13.67 -6.66
N LEU A 184 -9.51 -13.25 -7.00
CA LEU A 184 -10.67 -14.11 -7.20
C LEU A 184 -10.86 -14.34 -8.71
N PRO A 185 -10.65 -15.56 -9.23
CA PRO A 185 -10.79 -15.87 -10.64
C PRO A 185 -12.18 -15.54 -11.19
N ILE A 186 -12.21 -14.93 -12.38
CA ILE A 186 -13.42 -14.91 -13.21
C ILE A 186 -13.31 -16.09 -14.17
N LEU A 187 -14.16 -17.09 -13.97
CA LEU A 187 -14.17 -18.33 -14.75
C LEU A 187 -14.76 -18.12 -16.13
N GLU A 188 -15.87 -17.40 -16.19
CA GLU A 188 -16.58 -17.11 -17.44
C GLU A 188 -17.04 -15.66 -17.46
N VAL A 189 -16.54 -14.92 -18.45
CA VAL A 189 -17.11 -13.61 -18.83
C VAL A 189 -18.17 -13.87 -19.89
N PRO A 190 -19.32 -13.17 -19.87
CA PRO A 190 -20.38 -13.37 -20.85
C PRO A 190 -19.86 -13.37 -22.29
N ALA A 191 -20.25 -14.38 -23.06
CA ALA A 191 -19.65 -14.67 -24.37
C ALA A 191 -19.74 -13.52 -25.38
N ALA A 192 -20.74 -12.63 -25.26
CA ALA A 192 -20.94 -11.55 -26.22
C ALA A 192 -21.39 -10.24 -25.59
N ILE A 193 -20.78 -9.16 -26.05
CA ILE A 193 -21.19 -7.78 -25.83
C ILE A 193 -22.29 -7.41 -26.82
N LYS A 194 -23.32 -6.75 -26.32
CA LYS A 194 -24.46 -6.21 -27.06
C LYS A 194 -24.26 -4.73 -27.26
N ILE A 195 -24.40 -4.29 -28.50
CA ILE A 195 -24.35 -2.89 -28.88
C ILE A 195 -25.75 -2.48 -29.29
N SER A 196 -26.27 -1.48 -28.60
CA SER A 196 -27.55 -0.84 -28.86
C SER A 196 -27.34 0.66 -29.07
N TYR A 197 -28.33 1.37 -29.58
CA TYR A 197 -28.21 2.81 -29.83
C TYR A 197 -29.52 3.54 -29.64
N PHE A 198 -29.40 4.84 -29.35
CA PHE A 198 -30.47 5.82 -29.46
C PHE A 198 -30.30 6.60 -30.77
N GLU A 199 -31.40 7.13 -31.32
CA GLU A 199 -31.34 8.01 -32.51
C GLU A 199 -30.51 9.27 -32.25
N SER A 200 -30.52 9.75 -31.00
CA SER A 200 -29.69 10.85 -30.52
C SER A 200 -28.99 10.45 -29.23
N ALA A 201 -27.78 10.98 -29.00
CA ALA A 201 -27.00 10.64 -27.82
C ALA A 201 -27.78 10.96 -26.53
N PRO A 202 -27.96 9.99 -25.61
CA PRO A 202 -28.67 10.25 -24.36
C PRO A 202 -27.82 11.15 -23.46
N LYS A 203 -28.48 12.07 -22.74
CA LYS A 203 -27.80 12.94 -21.76
C LYS A 203 -27.55 12.24 -20.42
N ASN A 204 -28.37 11.25 -20.09
CA ASN A 204 -28.31 10.52 -18.83
C ASN A 204 -28.65 9.05 -19.07
N ILE A 205 -27.80 8.15 -18.61
CA ILE A 205 -27.99 6.70 -18.68
C ILE A 205 -28.14 6.02 -17.31
N GLU A 206 -28.17 6.78 -16.21
CA GLU A 206 -28.36 6.23 -14.86
C GLU A 206 -29.62 5.35 -14.73
N PRO A 207 -30.78 5.70 -15.32
CA PRO A 207 -31.95 4.81 -15.31
C PRO A 207 -31.73 3.45 -15.98
N LEU A 208 -30.79 3.37 -16.93
CA LEU A 208 -30.40 2.10 -17.57
C LEU A 208 -29.44 1.31 -16.69
N LYS A 209 -28.46 1.98 -16.06
CA LYS A 209 -27.47 1.34 -15.17
C LYS A 209 -28.11 0.68 -13.96
N ILE A 210 -29.19 1.26 -13.42
CA ILE A 210 -29.99 0.65 -12.35
C ILE A 210 -30.58 -0.69 -12.80
N GLN A 211 -30.97 -0.81 -14.07
CA GLN A 211 -31.60 -2.01 -14.63
C GLN A 211 -30.59 -3.09 -14.99
N TRP A 212 -29.53 -2.73 -15.72
CA TRP A 212 -28.45 -3.64 -16.12
C TRP A 212 -27.15 -2.87 -16.37
N PRO A 213 -25.99 -3.50 -16.13
CA PRO A 213 -24.68 -2.93 -16.43
C PRO A 213 -24.60 -2.40 -17.86
N CYS A 214 -24.29 -1.11 -18.01
CA CYS A 214 -24.17 -0.51 -19.34
C CYS A 214 -23.22 0.68 -19.35
N ARG A 215 -22.66 0.96 -20.53
CA ARG A 215 -21.78 2.11 -20.76
C ARG A 215 -22.14 2.82 -22.05
N GLN A 216 -22.16 4.15 -21.99
CA GLN A 216 -22.41 5.00 -23.14
C GLN A 216 -21.11 5.31 -23.88
N VAL A 217 -21.15 5.21 -25.20
CA VAL A 217 -20.14 5.73 -26.12
C VAL A 217 -20.89 6.49 -27.22
N ASP A 218 -20.85 7.81 -27.17
CA ASP A 218 -21.67 8.68 -28.05
C ASP A 218 -23.18 8.31 -27.95
N ARG A 219 -23.82 7.90 -29.04
CA ARG A 219 -25.22 7.45 -29.07
C ARG A 219 -25.40 5.95 -28.77
N TYR A 220 -24.31 5.22 -28.59
CA TYR A 220 -24.31 3.77 -28.41
C TYR A 220 -24.31 3.41 -26.93
N ILE A 221 -25.03 2.35 -26.61
CA ILE A 221 -25.05 1.70 -25.31
C ILE A 221 -24.42 0.32 -25.48
N ILE A 222 -23.33 0.10 -24.75
CA ILE A 222 -22.59 -1.16 -24.71
C ILE A 222 -22.96 -1.86 -23.41
N SER A 223 -23.42 -3.12 -23.50
CA SER A 223 -23.87 -3.90 -22.34
C SER A 223 -23.71 -5.41 -22.61
N PHE A 224 -23.88 -6.23 -21.58
CA PHE A 224 -24.11 -7.67 -21.77
C PHE A 224 -25.59 -8.03 -22.01
N ALA A 225 -26.50 -7.12 -21.69
CA ALA A 225 -27.94 -7.24 -21.88
C ALA A 225 -28.38 -6.76 -23.28
N ASP A 226 -29.44 -7.36 -23.82
CA ASP A 226 -30.02 -6.95 -25.10
C ASP A 226 -30.86 -5.67 -24.93
N ALA A 227 -31.06 -4.91 -26.01
CA ALA A 227 -31.86 -3.67 -25.98
C ALA A 227 -33.26 -3.85 -25.36
N LYS A 228 -33.89 -5.01 -25.60
CA LYS A 228 -35.21 -5.39 -25.07
C LYS A 228 -35.25 -5.61 -23.56
N ASP A 229 -34.09 -5.83 -22.94
CA ASP A 229 -33.98 -6.08 -21.50
C ASP A 229 -34.01 -4.78 -20.70
N PHE A 230 -33.89 -3.63 -21.38
CA PHE A 230 -34.03 -2.30 -20.82
C PHE A 230 -35.46 -1.78 -21.04
N ASN A 231 -36.12 -1.43 -19.95
CA ASN A 231 -37.37 -0.70 -19.99
C ASN A 231 -37.10 0.78 -20.28
N THR A 232 -37.62 1.28 -21.41
CA THR A 232 -37.42 2.65 -21.90
C THR A 232 -38.75 3.40 -22.09
N LEU A 233 -39.83 2.95 -21.44
CA LEU A 233 -41.21 3.44 -21.63
C LEU A 233 -41.39 4.96 -21.49
N ASP A 234 -40.51 5.66 -20.76
CA ASP A 234 -40.58 7.11 -20.56
C ASP A 234 -39.65 7.95 -21.47
N ALA A 235 -38.96 7.32 -22.44
CA ALA A 235 -38.04 8.02 -23.35
C ALA A 235 -38.63 8.14 -24.78
N PRO A 236 -38.66 9.33 -25.40
CA PRO A 236 -39.12 9.52 -26.80
C PRO A 236 -38.20 8.88 -27.85
N SER A 237 -37.19 8.10 -27.42
CA SER A 237 -36.19 7.43 -28.24
C SER A 237 -35.98 6.05 -27.63
N ALA A 238 -36.72 5.04 -28.08
CA ALA A 238 -36.53 3.67 -27.58
C ALA A 238 -35.12 3.16 -27.96
N LEU A 239 -34.47 2.45 -27.04
CA LEU A 239 -33.17 1.85 -27.27
C LEU A 239 -33.29 0.75 -28.35
N LYS A 240 -32.55 0.88 -29.46
CA LYS A 240 -32.60 -0.06 -30.58
C LYS A 240 -31.38 -0.97 -30.59
N LYS A 241 -31.60 -2.24 -30.90
CA LYS A 241 -30.51 -3.22 -31.12
C LYS A 241 -29.73 -2.86 -32.38
N LEU A 242 -28.40 -2.89 -32.32
CA LEU A 242 -27.53 -2.72 -33.48
C LEU A 242 -26.83 -4.04 -33.85
N SER A 243 -26.03 -4.57 -32.93
CA SER A 243 -25.21 -5.77 -33.18
C SER A 243 -24.83 -6.48 -31.89
N ALA A 244 -24.28 -7.68 -32.03
CA ALA A 244 -23.59 -8.38 -30.96
C ALA A 244 -22.19 -8.78 -31.46
N ILE A 245 -21.22 -8.76 -30.57
CA ILE A 245 -19.84 -9.15 -30.84
C ILE A 245 -19.33 -10.01 -29.70
N GLU A 246 -18.53 -11.03 -30.00
CA GLU A 246 -17.89 -11.84 -28.96
C GLU A 246 -17.01 -10.95 -28.06
N THR A 247 -17.03 -11.19 -26.75
CA THR A 247 -16.33 -10.33 -25.78
C THR A 247 -14.80 -10.31 -26.00
N THR A 248 -14.21 -11.45 -26.33
CA THR A 248 -12.78 -11.58 -26.68
C THR A 248 -12.44 -10.79 -27.95
N SER A 249 -13.27 -10.95 -29.00
CA SER A 249 -13.16 -10.21 -30.25
C SER A 249 -13.29 -8.69 -30.02
N PHE A 250 -14.25 -8.26 -29.21
CA PHE A 250 -14.39 -6.84 -28.84
C PHE A 250 -13.13 -6.31 -28.14
N LEU A 251 -12.56 -7.04 -27.17
CA LEU A 251 -11.33 -6.60 -26.52
C LEU A 251 -10.17 -6.47 -27.53
N GLN A 252 -9.98 -7.45 -28.40
CA GLN A 252 -8.85 -7.51 -29.33
C GLN A 252 -8.95 -6.50 -30.48
N SER A 253 -10.07 -6.49 -31.21
CA SER A 253 -10.23 -5.74 -32.46
C SER A 253 -11.31 -4.67 -32.41
N GLY A 254 -12.15 -4.64 -31.38
CA GLY A 254 -13.27 -3.70 -31.27
C GLY A 254 -14.42 -4.04 -32.22
N SER A 255 -15.30 -3.08 -32.47
CA SER A 255 -16.44 -3.24 -33.38
C SER A 255 -16.44 -2.14 -34.42
N ASN A 256 -16.66 -2.50 -35.68
CA ASN A 256 -16.82 -1.55 -36.79
C ASN A 256 -18.08 -0.66 -36.64
N ASN A 257 -19.00 -1.05 -35.75
CA ASN A 257 -20.24 -0.30 -35.47
C ASN A 257 -20.07 0.81 -34.43
N LEU A 258 -18.90 0.88 -33.78
CA LEU A 258 -18.56 1.89 -32.79
C LEU A 258 -17.49 2.85 -33.34
N PRO A 259 -17.34 4.04 -32.74
CA PRO A 259 -16.16 4.87 -32.96
C PRO A 259 -14.86 4.07 -32.72
N GLN A 260 -13.75 4.56 -33.28
CA GLN A 260 -12.46 3.91 -33.07
C GLN A 260 -12.06 4.02 -31.59
N LEU A 261 -12.08 2.88 -30.90
CA LEU A 261 -11.69 2.76 -29.50
C LEU A 261 -10.31 2.10 -29.42
N SER A 262 -9.43 2.58 -28.53
CA SER A 262 -8.16 1.89 -28.25
C SER A 262 -8.41 0.57 -27.51
N TYR A 263 -7.38 -0.29 -27.38
CA TYR A 263 -7.49 -1.47 -26.52
C TYR A 263 -7.82 -1.08 -25.07
N GLN A 264 -7.21 0.00 -24.57
CA GLN A 264 -7.44 0.47 -23.20
C GLN A 264 -8.89 0.92 -23.00
N ASP A 265 -9.48 1.64 -23.96
CA ASP A 265 -10.89 2.05 -23.88
C ASP A 265 -11.82 0.85 -23.82
N ARG A 266 -11.57 -0.16 -24.66
CA ARG A 266 -12.37 -1.39 -24.70
C ARG A 266 -12.22 -2.20 -23.42
N SER A 267 -11.00 -2.33 -22.90
CA SER A 267 -10.74 -2.98 -21.61
C SER A 267 -11.42 -2.25 -20.46
N ASN A 268 -11.36 -0.91 -20.44
CA ASN A 268 -12.05 -0.09 -19.45
C ASN A 268 -13.57 -0.26 -19.53
N ILE A 269 -14.15 -0.33 -20.73
CA ILE A 269 -15.59 -0.57 -20.91
C ILE A 269 -15.98 -1.92 -20.30
N VAL A 270 -15.28 -3.00 -20.64
CA VAL A 270 -15.62 -4.34 -20.12
C VAL A 270 -15.40 -4.42 -18.61
N THR A 271 -14.29 -3.90 -18.11
CA THR A 271 -14.00 -3.80 -16.67
C THR A 271 -15.09 -3.05 -15.93
N ASP A 272 -15.58 -1.94 -16.50
CA ASP A 272 -16.66 -1.15 -15.92
C ASP A 272 -18.00 -1.90 -15.89
N LEU A 273 -18.34 -2.64 -16.95
CA LEU A 273 -19.54 -3.49 -16.96
C LEU A 273 -19.48 -4.57 -15.88
N ILE A 274 -18.32 -5.21 -15.70
CA ILE A 274 -18.12 -6.22 -14.66
C ILE A 274 -18.21 -5.59 -13.26
N ARG A 275 -17.62 -4.40 -13.06
CA ARG A 275 -17.71 -3.64 -11.80
C ARG A 275 -19.17 -3.31 -11.46
N GLN A 276 -19.93 -2.74 -12.39
CA GLN A 276 -21.36 -2.46 -12.21
C GLN A 276 -22.17 -3.72 -11.89
N SER A 277 -21.80 -4.86 -12.49
CA SER A 277 -22.43 -6.16 -12.20
C SER A 277 -22.20 -6.60 -10.76
N TRP A 278 -20.95 -6.49 -10.28
CA TRP A 278 -20.60 -6.78 -8.89
C TRP A 278 -21.35 -5.88 -7.91
N GLU A 279 -21.36 -4.57 -8.16
CA GLU A 279 -22.03 -3.58 -7.30
C GLU A 279 -23.53 -3.88 -7.16
N ARG A 280 -24.18 -4.20 -8.28
CA ARG A 280 -25.59 -4.59 -8.26
C ARG A 280 -25.82 -5.91 -7.54
N PHE A 281 -24.95 -6.89 -7.74
CA PHE A 281 -25.01 -8.16 -7.02
C PHE A 281 -24.88 -7.95 -5.51
N ALA A 282 -23.88 -7.17 -5.07
CA ALA A 282 -23.68 -6.85 -3.67
C ALA A 282 -24.91 -6.15 -3.06
N ALA A 283 -25.48 -5.15 -3.75
CA ALA A 283 -26.72 -4.51 -3.31
C ALA A 283 -27.91 -5.48 -3.20
N LYS A 284 -28.04 -6.42 -4.14
CA LYS A 284 -29.09 -7.44 -4.12
C LYS A 284 -28.91 -8.44 -2.97
N GLU A 285 -27.67 -8.69 -2.57
CA GLU A 285 -27.32 -9.51 -1.40
C GLU A 285 -27.50 -8.77 -0.06
N GLY A 286 -28.00 -7.53 -0.06
CA GLY A 286 -28.23 -6.74 1.16
C GLY A 286 -26.98 -6.03 1.69
N LEU A 287 -25.95 -5.89 0.87
CA LEU A 287 -24.77 -5.12 1.25
C LEU A 287 -25.00 -3.63 0.98
N LEU A 288 -24.44 -2.79 1.86
CA LEU A 288 -24.41 -1.34 1.69
C LEU A 288 -23.09 -0.93 1.05
N GLY A 289 -23.18 -0.05 0.04
CA GLY A 289 -22.03 0.55 -0.61
C GLY A 289 -21.54 1.80 0.15
N PHE A 290 -20.24 1.91 0.37
CA PHE A 290 -19.57 3.10 0.88
C PHE A 290 -18.58 3.63 -0.14
N ALA A 291 -18.68 4.93 -0.46
CA ALA A 291 -17.77 5.59 -1.40
C ALA A 291 -16.47 5.97 -0.69
N LEU A 292 -15.35 5.45 -1.21
CA LEU A 292 -14.00 5.79 -0.81
C LEU A 292 -13.59 7.15 -1.40
N ALA A 293 -12.47 7.72 -0.94
CA ALA A 293 -11.95 9.01 -1.42
C ALA A 293 -11.78 9.07 -2.96
N ASN A 294 -11.48 7.94 -3.60
CA ASN A 294 -11.34 7.82 -5.05
C ASN A 294 -12.68 7.56 -5.78
N ASN A 295 -13.83 7.78 -5.13
CA ASN A 295 -15.19 7.50 -5.59
C ASN A 295 -15.50 6.03 -5.92
N LYS A 296 -14.61 5.08 -5.60
CA LYS A 296 -14.93 3.66 -5.72
C LYS A 296 -15.73 3.18 -4.53
N LEU A 297 -16.52 2.13 -4.74
CA LEU A 297 -17.37 1.55 -3.71
C LEU A 297 -16.71 0.34 -3.06
N CYS A 298 -16.64 0.34 -1.73
CA CYS A 298 -16.51 -0.89 -0.96
C CYS A 298 -17.86 -1.28 -0.36
N TRP A 299 -18.09 -2.58 -0.20
CA TRP A 299 -19.39 -3.13 0.18
C TRP A 299 -19.28 -3.82 1.53
N TYR A 300 -20.21 -3.52 2.43
CA TYR A 300 -20.22 -4.03 3.81
C TYR A 300 -21.63 -4.38 4.26
N ARG A 301 -21.73 -5.14 5.35
CA ARG A 301 -22.99 -5.58 5.93
C ARG A 301 -23.50 -4.62 6.99
N SER A 302 -24.79 -4.26 6.96
CA SER A 302 -25.37 -3.41 8.00
C SER A 302 -25.85 -4.22 9.22
N LYS A 303 -25.81 -3.62 10.41
CA LYS A 303 -26.38 -4.21 11.63
C LYS A 303 -27.91 -4.33 11.55
N ALA A 304 -28.58 -3.42 10.86
CA ALA A 304 -30.04 -3.46 10.75
C ALA A 304 -30.53 -4.73 10.05
N GLU A 305 -29.76 -5.22 9.08
CA GLU A 305 -30.09 -6.42 8.32
C GLU A 305 -29.61 -7.69 9.00
N SER A 306 -28.78 -7.61 10.04
CA SER A 306 -28.04 -8.78 10.53
C SER A 306 -27.65 -8.70 12.00
N LYS A 307 -27.89 -9.81 12.71
CA LYS A 307 -27.33 -10.00 14.04
C LYS A 307 -25.81 -10.06 13.95
N ILE A 308 -25.14 -9.64 15.04
CA ILE A 308 -23.70 -9.80 15.17
C ILE A 308 -23.40 -11.30 15.34
N GLU A 309 -23.23 -11.99 14.22
CA GLU A 309 -22.94 -13.41 14.16
C GLU A 309 -21.59 -13.64 13.53
N ARG A 310 -21.01 -14.81 13.81
CA ARG A 310 -19.75 -15.21 13.21
C ARG A 310 -20.02 -16.12 12.04
N THR A 311 -19.51 -15.74 10.89
CA THR A 311 -19.53 -16.57 9.68
C THR A 311 -18.43 -17.62 9.80
N LYS A 312 -18.79 -18.88 9.62
CA LYS A 312 -17.81 -19.98 9.49
C LYS A 312 -17.29 -19.99 8.05
N PHE A 313 -16.02 -20.31 7.88
CA PHE A 313 -15.41 -20.42 6.55
C PHE A 313 -14.37 -21.53 6.53
N ILE A 314 -14.08 -21.99 5.32
CA ILE A 314 -12.85 -22.69 4.97
C ILE A 314 -12.12 -21.76 4.00
N ASP A 315 -10.83 -21.50 4.20
CA ASP A 315 -10.05 -20.68 3.27
C ASP A 315 -9.55 -21.51 2.08
N ALA A 316 -8.93 -20.85 1.09
CA ALA A 316 -8.42 -21.54 -0.11
C ALA A 316 -7.29 -22.54 0.18
N LEU A 317 -6.69 -22.49 1.37
CA LEU A 317 -5.65 -23.41 1.84
C LEU A 317 -6.23 -24.58 2.66
N GLY A 318 -7.55 -24.65 2.82
CA GLY A 318 -8.25 -25.68 3.58
C GLY A 318 -8.33 -25.43 5.09
N ASN A 319 -7.89 -24.26 5.58
CA ASN A 319 -8.01 -23.94 7.00
C ASN A 319 -9.43 -23.51 7.33
N SER A 320 -9.99 -24.12 8.36
CA SER A 320 -11.31 -23.74 8.86
C SER A 320 -11.22 -22.66 9.93
N GLY A 321 -12.21 -21.77 9.94
CA GLY A 321 -12.25 -20.69 10.90
C GLY A 321 -13.64 -20.09 11.05
N SER A 322 -13.72 -19.05 11.86
CA SER A 322 -14.92 -18.27 12.03
C SER A 322 -14.58 -16.83 12.37
N ARG A 323 -15.25 -15.86 11.76
CA ARG A 323 -15.07 -14.42 12.04
C ARG A 323 -16.42 -13.71 12.00
N ALA A 324 -16.57 -12.68 12.82
CA ALA A 324 -17.67 -11.73 12.64
C ALA A 324 -17.25 -10.72 11.56
N LEU A 325 -18.15 -10.41 10.63
CA LEU A 325 -17.92 -9.39 9.59
C LEU A 325 -18.35 -7.99 10.02
N LEU A 326 -19.05 -7.89 11.15
CA LEU A 326 -19.42 -6.64 11.79
C LEU A 326 -19.34 -6.79 13.31
N GLY A 327 -19.19 -5.69 14.03
CA GLY A 327 -19.18 -5.71 15.49
C GLY A 327 -19.27 -4.34 16.13
N GLU A 328 -19.38 -4.31 17.46
CA GLU A 328 -19.46 -3.08 18.24
C GLU A 328 -18.19 -2.89 19.07
N SER A 329 -17.57 -1.71 18.98
CA SER A 329 -16.52 -1.29 19.88
C SER A 329 -17.09 -0.36 20.95
N LYS A 330 -17.40 -0.89 22.12
CA LYS A 330 -17.91 -0.09 23.26
C LYS A 330 -16.92 1.01 23.68
N LYS A 331 -15.61 0.73 23.61
CA LYS A 331 -14.53 1.67 23.92
C LYS A 331 -14.53 2.87 22.97
N LEU A 332 -14.74 2.62 21.67
CA LEU A 332 -14.75 3.67 20.64
C LEU A 332 -16.16 4.21 20.35
N LYS A 333 -17.19 3.65 21.00
CA LYS A 333 -18.61 3.99 20.78
C LYS A 333 -19.00 3.96 19.30
N ALA A 334 -18.48 2.98 18.57
CA ALA A 334 -18.69 2.83 17.14
C ALA A 334 -18.87 1.36 16.75
N PHE A 335 -19.66 1.13 15.70
CA PHE A 335 -19.71 -0.15 15.01
C PHE A 335 -18.66 -0.18 13.91
N TRP A 336 -18.03 -1.33 13.71
CA TRP A 336 -17.10 -1.59 12.63
C TRP A 336 -17.70 -2.64 11.70
N HIS A 337 -17.44 -2.50 10.41
CA HIS A 337 -17.93 -3.38 9.37
C HIS A 337 -16.79 -3.70 8.43
N PHE A 338 -16.49 -4.98 8.24
CA PHE A 338 -15.56 -5.43 7.23
C PHE A 338 -16.17 -5.21 5.85
N ALA A 339 -15.40 -4.58 4.97
CA ALA A 339 -15.85 -4.17 3.66
C ALA A 339 -14.89 -4.65 2.58
N ILE A 340 -15.42 -4.97 1.40
CA ILE A 340 -14.60 -5.38 0.24
C ILE A 340 -14.86 -4.42 -0.92
N GLU A 341 -13.79 -3.85 -1.46
CA GLU A 341 -13.76 -3.29 -2.82
C GLU A 341 -13.29 -4.39 -3.77
N ALA A 342 -14.15 -4.81 -4.70
CA ALA A 342 -13.80 -5.79 -5.72
C ALA A 342 -13.40 -5.08 -7.01
N VAL A 343 -12.12 -5.15 -7.37
CA VAL A 343 -11.56 -4.48 -8.55
C VAL A 343 -11.43 -5.46 -9.71
N PRO A 344 -12.28 -5.40 -10.74
CA PRO A 344 -12.15 -6.31 -11.87
C PRO A 344 -10.94 -5.98 -12.73
N THR A 345 -10.40 -7.01 -13.38
CA THR A 345 -9.41 -6.92 -14.45
C THR A 345 -9.77 -7.95 -15.51
N VAL A 346 -9.63 -7.58 -16.78
CA VAL A 346 -9.88 -8.46 -17.93
C VAL A 346 -8.66 -8.54 -18.85
N GLY A 347 -8.58 -9.58 -19.65
CA GLY A 347 -7.51 -9.79 -20.63
C GLY A 347 -6.85 -11.14 -20.45
N LYS A 348 -5.53 -11.16 -20.22
CA LYS A 348 -4.76 -12.41 -20.06
C LYS A 348 -5.23 -13.25 -18.88
N THR A 349 -5.62 -12.59 -17.78
CA THR A 349 -6.15 -13.23 -16.57
C THR A 349 -7.34 -12.40 -16.09
N SER A 350 -8.55 -12.89 -16.34
CA SER A 350 -9.77 -12.25 -15.84
C SER A 350 -9.98 -12.60 -14.37
N ARG A 351 -10.10 -11.57 -13.51
CA ARG A 351 -10.21 -11.74 -12.06
C ARG A 351 -10.81 -10.51 -11.40
N PHE A 352 -11.23 -10.66 -10.15
CA PHE A 352 -11.34 -9.57 -9.19
C PHE A 352 -10.11 -9.55 -8.28
N THR A 353 -9.57 -8.37 -8.00
CA THR A 353 -8.67 -8.15 -6.88
C THR A 353 -9.50 -7.62 -5.72
N LEU A 354 -9.49 -8.34 -4.60
CA LEU A 354 -10.24 -7.99 -3.41
C LEU A 354 -9.38 -7.09 -2.52
N LEU A 355 -9.86 -5.87 -2.29
CA LEU A 355 -9.20 -4.91 -1.40
C LEU A 355 -10.02 -4.79 -0.11
N PRO A 356 -9.46 -5.24 1.03
CA PRO A 356 -10.15 -5.16 2.32
C PRO A 356 -10.15 -3.75 2.87
N HIS A 357 -11.31 -3.35 3.40
CA HIS A 357 -11.56 -2.07 4.04
C HIS A 357 -12.32 -2.28 5.35
N VAL A 358 -12.39 -1.25 6.18
CA VAL A 358 -13.25 -1.23 7.38
C VAL A 358 -14.02 0.07 7.42
N VAL A 359 -15.34 -0.03 7.43
CA VAL A 359 -16.26 1.10 7.53
C VAL A 359 -16.72 1.23 8.98
N PHE A 360 -16.80 2.45 9.50
CA PHE A 360 -17.30 2.73 10.84
C PHE A 360 -18.63 3.47 10.79
N THR A 361 -19.55 3.07 11.67
CA THR A 361 -20.88 3.68 11.79
C THR A 361 -21.20 3.93 13.27
N SER A 362 -22.00 4.95 13.58
CA SER A 362 -22.44 5.23 14.96
C SER A 362 -23.68 4.44 15.36
N ASP A 363 -24.55 4.14 14.40
CA ASP A 363 -25.86 3.50 14.56
C ASP A 363 -25.87 2.02 14.12
N GLY A 364 -24.77 1.53 13.56
CA GLY A 364 -24.67 0.18 12.98
C GLY A 364 -25.06 0.11 11.49
N VAL A 365 -25.41 1.23 10.85
CA VAL A 365 -25.93 1.26 9.47
C VAL A 365 -25.24 2.35 8.65
N THR A 366 -25.30 3.60 9.11
CA THR A 366 -24.90 4.79 8.35
C THR A 366 -23.42 5.10 8.56
N PRO A 367 -22.59 5.16 7.49
CA PRO A 367 -21.19 5.54 7.60
C PRO A 367 -21.02 6.89 8.29
N ILE A 368 -20.00 6.99 9.13
CA ILE A 368 -19.57 8.28 9.70
C ILE A 368 -19.11 9.18 8.52
N GLY A 369 -19.75 10.34 8.35
CA GLY A 369 -19.45 11.23 7.23
C GLY A 369 -18.13 12.00 7.37
N ASP A 370 -17.60 12.14 8.59
CA ASP A 370 -16.29 12.75 8.83
C ASP A 370 -15.17 11.77 8.47
N SER A 371 -14.51 12.02 7.34
CA SER A 371 -13.35 11.25 6.86
C SER A 371 -12.24 11.19 7.89
N ALA A 372 -11.97 12.30 8.60
CA ALA A 372 -10.89 12.36 9.58
C ALA A 372 -11.18 11.46 10.78
N GLN A 373 -12.42 11.49 11.28
CA GLN A 373 -12.87 10.57 12.30
C GLN A 373 -12.78 9.11 11.84
N MET A 374 -13.17 8.80 10.61
CA MET A 374 -13.11 7.43 10.08
C MET A 374 -11.66 6.92 10.00
N HIS A 375 -10.73 7.74 9.53
CA HIS A 375 -9.30 7.40 9.50
C HIS A 375 -8.72 7.16 10.89
N ARG A 376 -9.03 8.03 11.87
CA ARG A 376 -8.61 7.84 13.27
C ARG A 376 -9.15 6.53 13.86
N LEU A 377 -10.44 6.24 13.66
CA LEU A 377 -11.06 4.99 14.11
C LEU A 377 -10.39 3.77 13.48
N ARG A 378 -10.14 3.80 12.16
CA ARG A 378 -9.47 2.71 11.44
C ARG A 378 -8.06 2.45 11.98
N ARG A 379 -7.23 3.50 12.10
CA ARG A 379 -5.86 3.37 12.61
C ARG A 379 -5.84 2.77 14.00
N ARG A 380 -6.72 3.26 14.89
CA ARG A 380 -6.78 2.82 16.28
C ARG A 380 -7.36 1.41 16.44
N PHE A 381 -8.45 1.08 15.73
CA PHE A 381 -9.15 -0.19 15.89
C PHE A 381 -8.46 -1.35 15.17
N CYS A 382 -7.85 -1.08 14.02
CA CYS A 382 -7.18 -2.09 13.20
C CYS A 382 -5.67 -2.19 13.48
N LYS A 383 -5.14 -1.50 14.50
CA LYS A 383 -3.71 -1.48 14.87
C LYS A 383 -3.10 -2.89 15.00
N SER A 384 -3.87 -3.83 15.54
CA SER A 384 -3.46 -5.24 15.75
C SER A 384 -4.00 -6.21 14.70
N TRP A 385 -4.51 -5.71 13.57
CA TRP A 385 -5.02 -6.56 12.49
C TRP A 385 -3.90 -6.87 11.52
N TRP A 386 -3.27 -8.02 11.74
CA TRP A 386 -2.25 -8.58 10.85
C TRP A 386 -2.88 -9.36 9.70
N GLN A 387 -2.03 -9.87 8.79
CA GLN A 387 -2.49 -10.48 7.55
C GLN A 387 -3.35 -11.73 7.74
N ASP A 388 -3.12 -12.50 8.79
CA ASP A 388 -3.96 -13.64 9.16
C ASP A 388 -5.41 -13.21 9.42
N ARG A 389 -5.61 -12.10 10.12
CA ARG A 389 -6.93 -11.56 10.42
C ARG A 389 -7.63 -11.03 9.17
N TRP A 390 -6.91 -10.29 8.32
CA TRP A 390 -7.46 -9.80 7.04
C TRP A 390 -7.82 -10.93 6.08
N ARG A 391 -6.96 -11.95 6.01
CA ARG A 391 -7.20 -13.19 5.26
C ARG A 391 -8.47 -13.86 5.74
N ASP A 392 -8.59 -14.12 7.04
CA ASP A 392 -9.73 -14.82 7.62
C ASP A 392 -11.04 -14.04 7.47
N LEU A 393 -11.01 -12.70 7.57
CA LEU A 393 -12.18 -11.86 7.29
C LEU A 393 -12.59 -11.91 5.82
N SER A 394 -11.62 -11.89 4.90
CA SER A 394 -11.88 -12.03 3.46
C SER A 394 -12.49 -13.39 3.14
N SER A 395 -11.96 -14.47 3.71
CA SER A 395 -12.50 -15.82 3.55
C SER A 395 -13.89 -15.96 4.15
N ALA A 396 -14.15 -15.37 5.32
CA ALA A 396 -15.48 -15.32 5.92
C ALA A 396 -16.48 -14.56 5.03
N TYR A 397 -16.07 -13.43 4.47
CA TYR A 397 -16.89 -12.61 3.57
C TYR A 397 -17.25 -13.37 2.28
N LEU A 398 -16.27 -14.03 1.65
CA LEU A 398 -16.51 -14.83 0.46
C LEU A 398 -17.39 -16.05 0.74
N SER A 399 -17.16 -16.75 1.86
CA SER A 399 -17.97 -17.90 2.26
C SER A 399 -19.43 -17.53 2.49
N GLU A 400 -19.70 -16.32 2.98
CA GLU A 400 -21.06 -15.79 3.13
C GLU A 400 -21.73 -15.56 1.78
N LEU A 401 -21.03 -14.91 0.85
CA LEU A 401 -21.55 -14.64 -0.49
C LEU A 401 -21.75 -15.90 -1.33
N ALA A 402 -20.88 -16.89 -1.15
CA ALA A 402 -20.95 -18.17 -1.85
C ALA A 402 -22.05 -19.09 -1.31
N LYS A 403 -22.57 -18.85 -0.09
CA LYS A 403 -23.68 -19.61 0.51
C LYS A 403 -23.45 -21.14 0.53
N GLY A 404 -22.20 -21.56 0.64
CA GLY A 404 -21.80 -22.97 0.65
C GLY A 404 -21.49 -23.58 -0.72
N GLU A 405 -21.62 -22.81 -1.81
CA GLU A 405 -21.23 -23.22 -3.15
C GLU A 405 -19.75 -22.94 -3.42
N GLU A 406 -19.16 -23.62 -4.41
CA GLU A 406 -17.78 -23.40 -4.85
C GLU A 406 -17.65 -22.18 -5.78
N ARG A 407 -18.78 -21.64 -6.26
CA ARG A 407 -18.83 -20.54 -7.23
C ARG A 407 -19.86 -19.51 -6.84
N ILE A 408 -19.59 -18.26 -7.22
CA ILE A 408 -20.50 -17.13 -7.05
C ILE A 408 -20.99 -16.69 -8.43
N THR A 409 -22.31 -16.73 -8.61
CA THR A 409 -22.98 -16.37 -9.86
C THR A 409 -23.44 -14.91 -9.80
N ILE A 410 -22.89 -14.05 -10.69
CA ILE A 410 -23.19 -12.61 -10.76
C ILE A 410 -24.03 -12.32 -12.02
N PRO A 411 -25.32 -11.95 -11.89
CA PRO A 411 -26.15 -11.61 -13.04
C PRO A 411 -25.71 -10.34 -13.77
N VAL A 412 -25.54 -10.43 -15.09
CA VAL A 412 -25.18 -9.28 -15.95
C VAL A 412 -26.28 -8.87 -16.93
N SER A 413 -27.26 -9.75 -17.12
CA SER A 413 -28.48 -9.58 -17.93
C SER A 413 -29.55 -10.54 -17.38
N PRO A 414 -30.81 -10.50 -17.84
CA PRO A 414 -31.84 -11.43 -17.37
C PRO A 414 -31.47 -12.92 -17.52
N ASN A 415 -30.66 -13.26 -18.53
CA ASN A 415 -30.36 -14.65 -18.89
C ASN A 415 -28.85 -14.93 -19.01
N ARG A 416 -27.99 -14.08 -18.44
CA ARG A 416 -26.52 -14.26 -18.50
C ARG A 416 -25.89 -13.82 -17.20
N ASN A 417 -24.86 -14.56 -16.82
CA ASN A 417 -24.11 -14.34 -15.59
C ASN A 417 -22.61 -14.28 -15.90
N ILE A 418 -21.86 -13.74 -14.94
CA ILE A 418 -20.44 -13.99 -14.74
C ILE A 418 -20.34 -15.05 -13.65
N GLU A 419 -19.51 -16.07 -13.86
CA GLU A 419 -19.16 -17.04 -12.82
C GLU A 419 -17.77 -16.71 -12.28
N ILE A 420 -17.66 -16.61 -10.96
CA ILE A 420 -16.38 -16.46 -10.26
C ILE A 420 -16.20 -17.58 -9.25
N GLU A 421 -14.95 -17.93 -8.96
CA GLU A 421 -14.63 -18.87 -7.89
C GLU A 421 -15.02 -18.27 -6.52
N ALA A 422 -15.41 -19.11 -5.57
CA ALA A 422 -15.61 -18.70 -4.18
C ALA A 422 -14.29 -18.53 -3.42
N PHE A 423 -13.20 -19.09 -3.94
CA PHE A 423 -11.88 -19.10 -3.32
C PHE A 423 -10.87 -18.28 -4.12
N PRO A 424 -10.03 -17.45 -3.47
CA PRO A 424 -8.92 -16.80 -4.14
C PRO A 424 -7.89 -17.81 -4.68
N LEU A 425 -7.12 -17.40 -5.67
CA LEU A 425 -6.01 -18.21 -6.20
C LEU A 425 -4.96 -18.48 -5.12
N THR A 426 -4.41 -19.69 -5.14
CA THR A 426 -3.24 -20.08 -4.36
C THR A 426 -2.00 -20.14 -5.27
N TYR A 427 -0.84 -19.95 -4.64
CA TYR A 427 0.47 -20.01 -5.28
C TYR A 427 1.44 -20.77 -4.40
N MET A 428 2.45 -21.39 -5.00
CA MET A 428 3.54 -22.02 -4.26
C MET A 428 4.71 -21.05 -4.12
N ALA A 429 4.96 -20.58 -2.90
CA ALA A 429 6.19 -19.88 -2.55
C ALA A 429 7.30 -20.91 -2.29
N SER A 430 8.54 -20.61 -2.72
CA SER A 430 9.72 -21.47 -2.50
C SER A 430 10.36 -21.30 -1.12
N VAL A 431 9.80 -20.42 -0.30
CA VAL A 431 10.23 -20.10 1.05
C VAL A 431 9.02 -20.02 1.97
N LYS A 432 9.24 -20.36 3.23
CA LYS A 432 8.26 -20.35 4.31
C LYS A 432 8.72 -19.46 5.43
N ILE A 433 7.79 -18.72 6.04
CA ILE A 433 8.05 -17.96 7.27
C ILE A 433 7.79 -18.87 8.49
N LEU A 434 8.74 -18.89 9.42
CA LEU A 434 8.65 -19.60 10.70
C LEU A 434 7.93 -18.72 11.73
N GLU A 435 6.60 -18.64 11.65
CA GLU A 435 5.75 -17.80 12.51
C GLU A 435 6.05 -17.96 14.01
N ASN A 436 6.37 -19.19 14.44
CA ASN A 436 6.67 -19.55 15.83
C ASN A 436 7.89 -18.82 16.43
N LYS A 437 8.75 -18.25 15.58
CA LYS A 437 9.97 -17.54 15.96
C LYS A 437 9.80 -16.01 15.98
N ILE A 438 8.63 -15.50 15.58
CA ILE A 438 8.32 -14.06 15.55
C ILE A 438 8.00 -13.51 16.97
N LYS A 439 8.30 -14.25 18.05
CA LYS A 439 7.82 -13.94 19.41
C LYS A 439 8.11 -12.50 19.89
N ASP A 440 7.02 -11.85 20.32
CA ASP A 440 6.84 -10.91 21.44
C ASP A 440 7.50 -9.52 21.45
N THR A 441 8.26 -9.08 20.44
CA THR A 441 8.83 -7.71 20.45
C THR A 441 7.87 -6.61 20.02
N ALA A 442 6.82 -6.90 19.25
CA ALA A 442 5.97 -5.86 18.66
C ALA A 442 4.77 -5.43 19.51
N VAL A 443 4.46 -6.12 20.62
CA VAL A 443 3.23 -5.89 21.39
C VAL A 443 3.43 -4.86 22.52
N GLU A 444 4.62 -4.80 23.13
CA GLU A 444 4.88 -3.88 24.25
C GLU A 444 5.21 -2.44 23.79
N ASP A 445 5.97 -2.26 22.70
CA ASP A 445 6.39 -0.93 22.22
C ASP A 445 5.26 -0.07 21.61
N LEU A 446 4.09 -0.67 21.35
CA LEU A 446 2.94 0.03 20.76
C LEU A 446 2.01 0.67 21.80
N GLU A 447 2.15 0.38 23.10
CA GLU A 447 1.35 1.04 24.14
C GLU A 447 1.93 2.42 24.51
N ASP A 448 3.26 2.61 24.45
CA ASP A 448 3.93 3.85 24.86
C ASP A 448 4.01 4.93 23.76
N ALA A 449 3.89 4.57 22.48
CA ALA A 449 3.88 5.53 21.38
C ALA A 449 2.61 6.41 21.34
N ASP A 450 1.53 5.99 22.01
CA ASP A 450 0.24 6.71 22.03
C ASP A 450 0.16 7.78 23.15
N LEU A 451 1.22 8.02 23.92
CA LEU A 451 1.32 9.19 24.84
C LEU A 451 1.95 10.43 24.18
N LEU A 452 2.45 10.32 22.94
CA LEU A 452 3.12 11.41 22.22
C LEU A 452 2.30 12.01 21.07
N PHE A 453 1.17 11.41 20.70
CA PHE A 453 0.24 11.98 19.73
C PHE A 453 -0.94 12.63 20.46
N ASP A 454 -0.70 13.78 21.07
CA ASP A 454 -1.74 14.65 21.64
C ASP A 454 -2.63 15.18 20.51
N ASP A 455 -3.93 15.34 20.80
CA ASP A 455 -5.08 15.54 19.89
C ASP A 455 -5.07 16.87 19.08
N LYS A 456 -3.90 17.49 18.85
CA LYS A 456 -3.78 18.81 18.20
C LYS A 456 -3.07 18.84 16.85
N ASP A 457 -2.27 17.85 16.49
CA ASP A 457 -1.44 17.91 15.26
C ASP A 457 -2.06 17.29 14.01
N ASP A 458 -3.22 16.64 14.11
CA ASP A 458 -3.91 16.06 12.94
C ASP A 458 -4.49 17.12 11.99
N SER A 459 -4.44 18.43 12.31
CA SER A 459 -4.91 19.50 11.40
C SER A 459 -3.95 19.81 10.25
N TYR A 460 -2.66 19.49 10.37
CA TYR A 460 -1.65 19.80 9.35
C TYR A 460 -1.59 18.79 8.20
N LEU A 461 -1.99 17.53 8.44
CA LEU A 461 -2.04 16.51 7.38
C LEU A 461 -3.19 16.73 6.37
N TYR A 462 -4.25 17.45 6.76
CA TYR A 462 -5.37 17.75 5.87
C TYR A 462 -5.15 18.97 4.97
N GLN A 463 -4.26 19.90 5.34
CA GLN A 463 -3.94 21.05 4.49
C GLN A 463 -3.10 20.65 3.26
N LEU A 464 -2.32 19.57 3.36
CA LEU A 464 -1.48 19.10 2.25
C LEU A 464 -2.27 18.30 1.19
N GLU A 465 -3.39 17.67 1.54
CA GLU A 465 -4.26 17.00 0.56
C GLU A 465 -5.16 18.00 -0.19
N GLU A 466 -5.57 19.11 0.43
CA GLU A 466 -6.33 20.17 -0.25
C GLU A 466 -5.47 21.04 -1.19
N GLU A 467 -4.16 21.13 -0.96
CA GLU A 467 -3.23 21.87 -1.83
C GLU A 467 -2.80 21.08 -3.09
N GLU A 468 -3.01 19.76 -3.15
CA GLU A 468 -2.80 18.96 -4.39
C GLU A 468 -4.03 18.91 -5.31
N GLU A 469 -5.18 19.45 -4.89
CA GLU A 469 -6.42 19.54 -5.69
C GLU A 469 -6.73 20.94 -6.27
N GLN A 470 -5.77 21.88 -6.27
CA GLN A 470 -5.88 23.17 -6.98
C GLN A 470 -5.09 23.25 -8.29
#